data_AF-A0A1G0LJF8-F1
#
_entry.id   AF-A0A1G0LJF8-F1
#
_cell.length_a   1.000
_cell.length_b   1.000
_cell.length_c   1.000
_cell.angle_alpha   90.00
_cell.angle_beta   90.00
_cell.angle_gamma   90.00
#
_symmetry.space_group_name_H-M   'P 1'
#
loop_
_entity.id
_entity.type
_entity.pdbx_description
1 polymer ?
#
loop_
_entity_poly.entity_id
_entity_poly.type
_entity_poly.pdbx_seq_one_letter_code
_entity_poly.pdbx_strand_id
1 'polypeptide(L)'
;PDARRVFETLAREEREHAGHFYRIYQGNDIPSLEAFLDMPADNESNWMSSLNSISGDDFNEKKALELAMEREQSLEKALQESALKMSEGEVREVYELNARETRNHYLMIESEYARIMAMVHETDMNIFVRE
;
A
#
# COMPACT_ATOMS: atom_id res chain seq x y z
N PRO A 1 -11.48 -12.79 -7.91
CA PRO A 1 -10.02 -12.95 -8.12
C PRO A 1 -9.33 -11.65 -8.55
N ASP A 2 -9.86 -10.49 -8.14
CA ASP A 2 -9.44 -9.19 -8.68
C ASP A 2 -8.56 -8.41 -7.68
N ALA A 3 -8.81 -8.48 -6.37
CA ALA A 3 -7.94 -7.81 -5.38
C ALA A 3 -6.50 -8.34 -5.40
N ARG A 4 -6.29 -9.62 -5.67
CA ARG A 4 -4.92 -10.16 -5.84
C ARG A 4 -4.18 -9.45 -6.98
N ARG A 5 -4.84 -9.18 -8.11
CA ARG A 5 -4.22 -8.47 -9.25
C ARG A 5 -3.96 -7.00 -8.92
N VAL A 6 -4.84 -6.39 -8.12
CA VAL A 6 -4.60 -5.06 -7.56
C VAL A 6 -3.33 -5.08 -6.72
N PHE A 7 -3.18 -6.00 -5.76
CA PHE A 7 -1.97 -6.11 -4.95
C PHE A 7 -0.69 -6.42 -5.77
N GLU A 8 -0.77 -7.26 -6.81
CA GLU A 8 0.36 -7.51 -7.70
C GLU A 8 0.76 -6.26 -8.50
N THR A 9 -0.20 -5.40 -8.85
CA THR A 9 0.05 -4.12 -9.53
C THR A 9 0.70 -3.14 -8.57
N LEU A 10 0.13 -2.96 -7.38
CA LEU A 10 0.68 -2.11 -6.33
C LEU A 10 2.11 -2.53 -5.97
N ALA A 11 2.36 -3.83 -5.79
CA ALA A 11 3.70 -4.32 -5.45
C ALA A 11 4.75 -4.07 -6.55
N ARG A 12 4.35 -3.89 -7.81
CA ARG A 12 5.25 -3.46 -8.89
C ARG A 12 5.47 -1.95 -8.83
N GLU A 13 4.42 -1.17 -8.68
CA GLU A 13 4.47 0.30 -8.62
C GLU A 13 5.27 0.77 -7.40
N GLU A 14 5.15 0.12 -6.23
CA GLU A 14 5.96 0.43 -5.05
C GLU A 14 7.46 0.19 -5.23
N ARG A 15 7.86 -0.74 -6.11
CA ARG A 15 9.29 -0.88 -6.46
C ARG A 15 9.78 0.32 -7.29
N GLU A 16 8.94 0.82 -8.18
CA GLU A 16 9.24 2.03 -8.97
C GLU A 16 9.33 3.26 -8.06
N HIS A 17 8.43 3.37 -7.08
CA HIS A 17 8.44 4.39 -6.04
C HIS A 17 9.75 4.40 -5.24
N ALA A 18 10.19 3.23 -4.76
CA ALA A 18 11.49 3.09 -4.10
C ALA A 18 12.65 3.54 -5.00
N GLY A 19 12.56 3.29 -6.31
CA GLY A 19 13.52 3.74 -7.30
C GLY A 19 13.62 5.28 -7.42
N HIS A 20 12.55 6.03 -7.15
CA HIS A 20 12.61 7.49 -7.10
C HIS A 20 13.53 7.98 -5.98
N PHE A 21 13.41 7.40 -4.78
CA PHE A 21 14.26 7.73 -3.64
C PHE A 21 15.71 7.29 -3.86
N TYR A 22 15.91 6.08 -4.38
CA TYR A 22 17.25 5.55 -4.63
C TYR A 22 18.04 6.42 -5.62
N ARG A 23 17.38 6.99 -6.64
CA ARG A 23 18.04 7.83 -7.66
C ARG A 23 18.67 9.10 -7.09
N ILE A 24 18.07 9.67 -6.05
CA ILE A 24 18.56 10.88 -5.38
C ILE A 24 19.44 10.56 -4.16
N TYR A 25 19.61 9.28 -3.83
CA TYR A 25 20.39 8.84 -2.69
C TYR A 25 21.89 9.05 -2.96
N GLN A 26 22.55 9.84 -2.10
CA GLN A 26 23.98 10.13 -2.22
C GLN A 26 24.86 9.28 -1.29
N GLY A 27 24.26 8.48 -0.40
CA GLY A 27 24.99 7.59 0.48
C GLY A 27 25.56 6.37 -0.27
N ASN A 28 26.46 5.65 0.40
CA ASN A 28 27.16 4.49 -0.16
C ASN A 28 27.02 3.23 0.72
N ASP A 29 26.06 3.24 1.63
CA ASP A 29 25.79 2.26 2.67
C ASP A 29 24.66 1.29 2.30
N ILE A 30 23.91 1.53 1.23
CA ILE A 30 22.91 0.60 0.68
C ILE A 30 23.42 -0.07 -0.61
N PRO A 31 23.06 -1.34 -0.88
CA PRO A 31 23.44 -2.03 -2.11
C PRO A 31 22.64 -1.49 -3.31
N SER A 32 22.72 -2.15 -4.48
CA SER A 32 21.87 -1.78 -5.62
C SER A 32 20.38 -1.84 -5.24
N LEU A 33 19.55 -1.03 -5.92
CA LEU A 33 18.10 -1.00 -5.67
C LEU A 33 17.48 -2.41 -5.65
N GLU A 34 17.74 -3.23 -6.67
CA GLU A 34 17.23 -4.62 -6.73
C GLU A 34 17.70 -5.46 -5.55
N ALA A 35 19.01 -5.39 -5.22
CA ALA A 35 19.55 -6.15 -4.11
C ALA A 35 18.99 -5.69 -2.76
N PHE A 36 18.67 -4.41 -2.61
CA PHE A 36 18.04 -3.84 -1.42
C PHE A 36 16.58 -4.27 -1.29
N LEU A 37 15.81 -4.22 -2.38
CA LEU A 37 14.39 -4.61 -2.41
C LEU A 37 14.17 -6.12 -2.25
N ASP A 38 15.16 -6.94 -2.63
CA ASP A 38 15.12 -8.39 -2.45
C ASP A 38 15.57 -8.85 -1.04
N MET A 39 16.01 -7.92 -0.18
CA MET A 39 16.31 -8.24 1.22
C MET A 39 15.04 -8.67 1.95
N PRO A 40 15.13 -9.61 2.92
CA PRO A 40 13.98 -9.95 3.74
C PRO A 40 13.49 -8.71 4.48
N ALA A 41 12.16 -8.55 4.55
CA ALA A 41 11.55 -7.46 5.29
C ALA A 41 12.08 -7.44 6.73
N ASP A 42 12.38 -6.25 7.24
CA ASP A 42 12.69 -6.12 8.65
C ASP A 42 11.43 -6.40 9.48
N ASN A 43 11.45 -7.55 10.16
CA ASN A 43 10.33 -8.08 10.94
C ASN A 43 9.98 -7.19 12.13
N GLU A 44 10.84 -6.22 12.49
CA GLU A 44 10.59 -5.23 13.54
C GLU A 44 9.76 -4.03 13.07
N SER A 45 9.43 -3.95 11.77
CA SER A 45 8.51 -2.93 11.29
C SER A 45 7.11 -3.12 11.92
N ASN A 46 6.55 -2.04 12.47
CA ASN A 46 5.18 -2.00 13.03
C ASN A 46 4.12 -2.56 12.05
N TRP A 47 4.45 -2.54 10.75
CA TRP A 47 3.69 -3.17 9.67
C TRP A 47 3.67 -4.71 9.73
N MET A 48 4.82 -5.36 9.80
CA MET A 48 4.89 -6.82 9.88
C MET A 48 4.19 -7.34 11.14
N SER A 49 4.27 -6.60 12.25
CA SER A 49 3.49 -6.89 13.45
C SER A 49 1.97 -6.79 13.22
N SER A 50 1.50 -5.80 12.44
CA SER A 50 0.08 -5.64 12.13
C SER A 50 -0.44 -6.81 11.27
N LEU A 51 0.32 -7.21 10.25
CA LEU A 51 0.00 -8.38 9.43
C LEU A 51 0.03 -9.69 10.24
N ASN A 52 1.06 -9.88 11.08
CA ASN A 52 1.19 -11.07 11.92
C ASN A 52 0.10 -11.16 13.01
N SER A 53 -0.44 -10.03 13.45
CA SER A 53 -1.53 -9.99 14.43
C SER A 53 -2.88 -10.43 13.84
N ILE A 54 -3.00 -10.45 12.51
CA ILE A 54 -4.21 -10.90 11.83
C ILE A 54 -4.05 -12.40 11.55
N SER A 55 -4.70 -13.19 12.39
CA SER A 55 -4.65 -14.65 12.33
C SER A 55 -5.50 -15.18 11.16
N GLY A 56 -5.05 -16.28 10.54
CA GLY A 56 -5.51 -16.76 9.23
C GLY A 56 -6.99 -17.12 9.07
N ASP A 57 -7.78 -17.17 10.15
CA ASP A 57 -9.22 -17.43 10.07
C ASP A 57 -10.05 -16.15 9.81
N ASP A 58 -9.54 -14.97 10.20
CA ASP A 58 -10.20 -13.66 9.99
C ASP A 58 -9.60 -12.88 8.80
N PHE A 59 -8.50 -13.36 8.22
CA PHE A 59 -7.87 -12.71 7.07
C PHE A 59 -8.63 -13.06 5.78
N ASN A 60 -9.36 -12.08 5.26
CA ASN A 60 -10.08 -12.19 3.99
C ASN A 60 -9.81 -10.98 3.09
N GLU A 61 -10.30 -11.04 1.86
CA GLU A 61 -10.09 -10.00 0.83
C GLU A 61 -10.51 -8.61 1.32
N LYS A 62 -11.66 -8.51 2.00
CA LYS A 62 -12.14 -7.27 2.61
C LYS A 62 -11.13 -6.73 3.61
N LYS A 63 -10.67 -7.57 4.55
CA LYS A 63 -9.75 -7.14 5.59
C LYS A 63 -8.40 -6.71 5.02
N ALA A 64 -7.91 -7.41 3.99
CA ALA A 64 -6.69 -7.06 3.29
C ALA A 64 -6.78 -5.66 2.65
N LEU A 65 -7.89 -5.35 1.97
CA LEU A 65 -8.11 -4.05 1.34
C LEU A 65 -8.27 -2.93 2.38
N GLU A 66 -8.98 -3.16 3.48
CA GLU A 66 -9.08 -2.19 4.60
C GLU A 66 -7.71 -1.79 5.14
N LEU A 67 -6.86 -2.78 5.41
CA LEU A 67 -5.51 -2.54 5.92
C LEU A 67 -4.67 -1.80 4.90
N ALA A 68 -4.76 -2.17 3.62
CA ALA A 68 -4.02 -1.51 2.57
C ALA A 68 -4.42 -0.03 2.45
N MET A 69 -5.72 0.29 2.48
CA MET A 69 -6.21 1.68 2.51
C MET A 69 -5.66 2.47 3.71
N GLU A 70 -5.67 1.88 4.91
CA GLU A 70 -5.11 2.53 6.12
C GLU A 70 -3.61 2.83 5.96
N ARG A 71 -2.88 1.94 5.31
CA ARG A 71 -1.45 2.11 5.04
C ARG A 71 -1.18 3.18 4.02
N GLU A 72 -1.86 3.16 2.87
CA GLU A 72 -1.69 4.18 1.83
C GLU A 72 -1.99 5.57 2.40
N GLN A 73 -3.06 5.72 3.19
CA GLN A 73 -3.39 7.00 3.81
C GLN A 73 -2.34 7.46 4.83
N SER A 74 -1.82 6.54 5.64
CA SER A 74 -0.77 6.85 6.62
C SER A 74 0.55 7.21 5.95
N LEU A 75 0.91 6.51 4.87
CA LEU A 75 2.11 6.75 4.09
C LEU A 75 2.01 8.07 3.32
N GLU A 76 0.88 8.36 2.67
CA GLU A 76 0.62 9.64 1.98
C GLU A 76 0.89 10.80 2.92
N LYS A 77 0.29 10.75 4.13
CA LYS A 77 0.47 11.77 5.15
C LYS A 77 1.93 11.91 5.57
N ALA A 78 2.62 10.80 5.84
CA ALA A 78 4.02 10.82 6.24
C ALA A 78 4.93 11.41 5.14
N LEU A 79 4.64 11.10 3.87
CA LEU A 79 5.36 11.65 2.71
C LEU A 79 5.12 13.17 2.57
N GLN A 80 3.88 13.63 2.70
CA GLN A 80 3.54 15.06 2.68
C GLN A 80 4.22 15.81 3.83
N GLU A 81 4.15 15.28 5.05
CA GLU A 81 4.80 15.88 6.22
C GLU A 81 6.32 15.92 6.09
N SER A 82 6.92 14.92 5.43
CA SER A 82 8.35 14.88 5.16
C SER A 82 8.74 15.89 4.09
N ALA A 83 7.98 16.00 3.00
CA ALA A 83 8.18 16.99 1.95
C ALA A 83 8.23 18.43 2.50
N LEU A 84 7.33 18.77 3.43
CA LEU A 84 7.29 20.08 4.08
C LEU A 84 8.55 20.43 4.88
N LYS A 85 9.32 19.42 5.31
CA LYS A 85 10.56 19.58 6.09
C LYS A 85 11.81 19.64 5.22
N MET A 86 11.70 19.33 3.92
CA MET A 86 12.84 19.30 3.01
C MET A 86 13.18 20.71 2.51
N SER A 87 14.44 21.10 2.66
CA SER A 87 14.98 22.36 2.12
C SER A 87 15.42 22.24 0.66
N GLU A 88 15.82 21.05 0.22
CA GLU A 88 16.30 20.78 -1.13
C GLU A 88 15.12 20.51 -2.07
N GLY A 89 15.04 21.27 -3.17
CA GLY A 89 13.93 21.19 -4.12
C GLY A 89 13.76 19.81 -4.74
N GLU A 90 14.85 19.21 -5.21
CA GLU A 90 14.84 17.88 -5.85
C GLU A 90 14.40 16.77 -4.89
N VAL A 91 14.87 16.80 -3.64
CA VAL A 91 14.44 15.85 -2.61
C VAL A 91 12.95 16.03 -2.32
N ARG A 92 12.50 17.27 -2.11
CA ARG A 92 11.08 17.57 -1.87
C ARG A 92 10.18 17.06 -3.01
N GLU A 93 10.58 17.28 -4.26
CA GLU A 93 9.83 16.82 -5.44
C GLU A 93 9.65 15.31 -5.47
N VAL A 94 10.65 14.53 -5.06
CA VAL A 94 10.53 13.08 -4.92
C VAL A 94 9.50 12.69 -3.86
N TYR A 95 9.49 13.33 -2.69
CA TYR A 95 8.49 13.06 -1.66
C TYR A 95 7.07 13.45 -2.12
N GLU A 96 6.90 14.59 -2.78
CA GLU A 96 5.61 15.05 -3.31
C GLU A 96 5.08 14.13 -4.43
N LEU A 97 5.97 13.64 -5.30
CA LEU A 97 5.62 12.66 -6.32
C LEU A 97 5.10 11.38 -5.67
N ASN A 98 5.87 10.79 -4.74
CA ASN A 98 5.47 9.56 -4.09
C ASN A 98 4.17 9.74 -3.28
N ALA A 99 3.94 10.88 -2.64
CA ALA A 99 2.68 11.14 -1.94
C ALA A 99 1.47 11.10 -2.89
N ARG A 100 1.62 11.68 -4.08
CA ARG A 100 0.55 11.68 -5.10
C ARG A 100 0.29 10.27 -5.65
N GLU A 101 1.34 9.48 -5.92
CA GLU A 101 1.15 8.11 -6.42
C GLU A 101 0.57 7.19 -5.33
N THR A 102 1.01 7.33 -4.08
CA THR A 102 0.41 6.65 -2.91
C THR A 102 -1.09 6.98 -2.80
N ARG A 103 -1.48 8.24 -3.09
CA ARG A 103 -2.90 8.61 -3.15
C ARG A 103 -3.65 7.90 -4.29
N ASN A 104 -3.02 7.75 -5.46
CA ASN A 104 -3.61 7.01 -6.57
C ASN A 104 -3.82 5.53 -6.19
N HIS A 105 -2.87 4.92 -5.47
CA HIS A 105 -3.00 3.58 -4.92
C HIS A 105 -4.19 3.45 -3.97
N TYR A 106 -4.33 4.37 -3.01
CA TYR A 106 -5.51 4.42 -2.13
C TYR A 106 -6.82 4.39 -2.93
N LEU A 107 -6.94 5.22 -3.97
CA LEU A 107 -8.16 5.29 -4.79
C LEU A 107 -8.42 3.99 -5.58
N MET A 108 -7.36 3.33 -6.06
CA MET A 108 -7.47 2.02 -6.71
C MET A 108 -7.99 0.95 -5.74
N ILE A 109 -7.44 0.92 -4.53
CA ILE A 109 -7.83 -0.02 -3.48
C ILE A 109 -9.26 0.26 -3.01
N GLU A 110 -9.62 1.52 -2.82
CA GLU A 110 -10.98 1.94 -2.44
C GLU A 110 -12.01 1.54 -3.51
N SER A 111 -11.67 1.69 -4.79
CA SER A 111 -12.53 1.24 -5.89
C SER A 111 -12.76 -0.26 -5.86
N GLU A 112 -11.71 -1.05 -5.62
CA GLU A 112 -11.82 -2.51 -5.50
C GLU A 112 -12.59 -2.93 -4.23
N TYR A 113 -12.36 -2.24 -3.12
CA TYR A 113 -13.13 -2.43 -1.89
C TYR A 113 -14.62 -2.16 -2.11
N ALA A 114 -14.97 -1.05 -2.76
CA ALA A 114 -16.36 -0.74 -3.09
C ALA A 114 -17.01 -1.81 -3.98
N ARG A 115 -16.27 -2.34 -4.97
CA ARG A 115 -16.72 -3.42 -5.84
C ARG A 115 -17.06 -4.68 -5.03
N ILE A 116 -16.18 -5.13 -4.14
CA ILE A 116 -16.45 -6.34 -3.35
C ILE A 116 -17.61 -6.14 -2.36
N MET A 117 -17.72 -4.94 -1.77
CA MET A 117 -18.80 -4.65 -0.81
C MET A 117 -20.17 -4.59 -1.48
N ALA A 118 -20.25 -4.16 -2.75
CA ALA A 118 -21.46 -4.24 -3.54
C ALA A 118 -21.85 -5.69 -3.88
N MET A 119 -20.87 -6.56 -4.16
CA MET A 119 -21.11 -7.98 -4.44
C MET A 119 -21.60 -8.77 -3.21
N VAL A 120 -21.14 -8.42 -1.99
CA VAL A 120 -21.58 -9.09 -0.76
C VAL A 120 -23.10 -8.96 -0.55
N HIS A 121 -23.74 -7.88 -1.00
CA HIS A 121 -25.20 -7.73 -0.94
C HIS A 121 -25.97 -8.62 -1.94
N GLU A 122 -25.42 -8.94 -3.11
CA GLU A 122 -26.17 -9.71 -4.12
C GLU A 122 -26.40 -11.17 -3.71
N THR A 123 -25.48 -11.77 -2.92
CA THR A 123 -25.61 -13.15 -2.45
C THR A 123 -26.28 -13.30 -1.08
N ASP A 124 -26.26 -12.27 -0.23
CA ASP A 124 -26.97 -12.27 1.07
C ASP A 124 -28.48 -12.05 0.93
N MET A 125 -28.97 -11.62 -0.24
CA MET A 125 -30.40 -11.46 -0.53
C MET A 125 -31.17 -12.77 -0.77
N ASN A 126 -30.52 -13.94 -0.78
CA ASN A 126 -31.19 -15.23 -0.99
C ASN A 126 -31.61 -15.97 0.30
N ILE A 127 -31.51 -15.34 1.49
CA ILE A 127 -31.78 -16.03 2.77
C ILE A 127 -33.20 -15.77 3.32
N PHE A 128 -34.00 -14.88 2.72
CA PHE A 128 -35.36 -14.61 3.22
C PHE A 128 -36.43 -14.44 2.12
N VAL A 129 -36.69 -15.49 1.33
CA VAL A 129 -37.98 -15.65 0.63
C VAL A 129 -38.41 -17.13 0.59
N ARG A 130 -38.71 -17.69 1.76
CA ARG A 130 -39.62 -18.84 2.02
C ARG A 130 -40.03 -18.67 3.51
N GLU A 131 -41.27 -18.56 3.94
CA GLU A 131 -42.60 -18.94 3.44
C GLU A 131 -43.63 -17.85 3.78
#